data_AF-A0A946U9M6-F1
#
_entry.id   AF-A0A946U9M6-F1
#
_cell.length_a   1.000
_cell.length_b   1.000
_cell.length_c   1.000
_cell.angle_alpha   90.00
_cell.angle_beta   90.00
_cell.angle_gamma   90.00
#
_symmetry.space_group_name_H-M   'P 1'
#
loop_
_entity.id
_entity.type
_entity.pdbx_description
1 polymer ?
#
loop_
_entity_poly.entity_id
_entity_poly.type
_entity_poly.pdbx_seq_one_letter_code
_entity_poly.pdbx_strand_id
1 'polypeptide(L)'
;MKRLLLLMLLLASINGLNASESNQDLHEAARQAAQLELANGALEQALDEGAEIAVSASLGALENDLGRLLSDAEKAQVSDVFRRALASILTAEVWIDRSAAVYASHLSVEQLNDLVAFYRSESGQAVLGIQASLARDLSAAADALLDENQHGFAEQVDTELAELFPGYGLDEGGSDDG
;
A
#
# COMPACT_ATOMS: atom_id res chain seq x y z
N MET A 1 -20.15 -37.38 -41.59
CA MET A 1 -20.49 -36.16 -40.79
C MET A 1 -20.68 -36.43 -39.29
N LYS A 2 -21.40 -37.48 -38.84
CA LYS A 2 -21.59 -37.77 -37.40
C LYS A 2 -20.31 -38.03 -36.58
N ARG A 3 -19.22 -38.52 -37.19
CA ARG A 3 -17.92 -38.74 -36.50
C ARG A 3 -17.09 -37.47 -36.28
N LEU A 4 -17.34 -36.40 -37.03
CA LEU A 4 -16.62 -35.12 -36.89
C LEU A 4 -17.20 -34.26 -35.76
N LEU A 5 -18.53 -34.35 -35.56
CA LEU A 5 -19.23 -33.64 -34.48
C LEU A 5 -18.87 -34.18 -33.08
N LEU A 6 -18.58 -35.48 -32.98
CA LEU A 6 -18.19 -36.11 -31.72
C LEU A 6 -16.76 -35.73 -31.26
N LEU A 7 -15.85 -35.45 -32.21
CA LEU A 7 -14.48 -35.01 -31.90
C LEU A 7 -14.44 -33.55 -31.44
N MET A 8 -15.29 -32.67 -31.99
CA MET A 8 -15.35 -31.27 -31.56
C MET A 8 -15.97 -31.10 -30.17
N LEU A 9 -16.95 -31.93 -29.77
CA LEU A 9 -17.46 -31.92 -28.39
C LEU A 9 -16.43 -32.45 -27.38
N LEU A 10 -15.56 -33.39 -27.77
CA LEU A 10 -14.49 -33.89 -26.91
C LEU A 10 -13.38 -32.84 -26.69
N LEU A 11 -13.02 -32.07 -27.73
CA LEU A 11 -12.01 -31.01 -27.66
C LEU A 11 -12.49 -29.75 -26.91
N ALA A 12 -13.80 -29.44 -26.95
CA ALA A 12 -14.38 -28.37 -26.12
C ALA A 12 -14.41 -28.72 -24.62
N SER A 13 -14.48 -30.02 -24.29
CA SER A 13 -14.48 -30.50 -22.90
C SER A 13 -13.09 -30.45 -22.25
N ILE A 14 -12.02 -30.55 -23.04
CA ILE A 14 -10.63 -30.54 -22.55
C ILE A 14 -10.15 -29.10 -22.28
N ASN A 15 -10.58 -28.12 -23.07
CA ASN A 15 -10.21 -26.71 -22.85
C ASN A 15 -11.00 -26.05 -21.70
N GLY A 16 -12.24 -26.48 -21.44
CA GLY A 16 -13.04 -25.97 -20.31
C GLY A 16 -12.56 -26.47 -18.94
N LEU A 17 -12.04 -27.70 -18.86
CA LEU A 17 -11.49 -28.26 -17.63
C LEU A 17 -10.14 -27.59 -17.27
N ASN A 18 -9.21 -27.51 -18.23
CA ASN A 18 -7.87 -26.95 -18.01
C ASN A 18 -7.86 -25.47 -17.62
N ALA A 19 -8.79 -24.66 -18.16
CA ALA A 19 -8.89 -23.25 -17.78
C ALA A 19 -9.48 -23.07 -16.37
N SER A 20 -10.34 -23.99 -15.92
CA SER A 20 -10.91 -23.95 -14.57
C SER A 20 -9.94 -24.44 -13.50
N GLU A 21 -9.17 -25.50 -13.77
CA GLU A 21 -8.12 -26.02 -12.89
C GLU A 21 -6.96 -25.01 -12.78
N SER A 22 -6.48 -24.46 -13.90
CA SER A 22 -5.43 -23.43 -13.90
C SER A 22 -5.82 -22.16 -13.12
N ASN A 23 -7.11 -21.83 -13.06
CA ASN A 23 -7.60 -20.66 -12.32
C ASN A 23 -7.78 -20.97 -10.83
N GLN A 24 -8.21 -22.20 -10.49
CA GLN A 24 -8.23 -22.69 -9.12
C GLN A 24 -6.82 -22.78 -8.52
N ASP A 25 -5.86 -23.32 -9.26
CA ASP A 25 -4.46 -23.42 -8.83
C ASP A 25 -3.82 -22.04 -8.64
N LEU A 26 -4.14 -21.09 -9.53
CA LEU A 26 -3.70 -19.69 -9.40
C LEU A 26 -4.24 -19.03 -8.14
N HIS A 27 -5.55 -19.14 -7.90
CA HIS A 27 -6.18 -18.56 -6.74
C HIS A 27 -5.66 -19.17 -5.43
N GLU A 28 -5.48 -20.49 -5.40
CA GLU A 28 -4.95 -21.20 -4.24
C GLU A 28 -3.50 -20.80 -3.93
N ALA A 29 -2.62 -20.76 -4.95
CA ALA A 29 -1.23 -20.34 -4.77
C ALA A 29 -1.14 -18.88 -4.29
N ALA A 30 -1.98 -17.98 -4.83
CA ALA A 30 -2.04 -16.59 -4.41
C ALA A 30 -2.54 -16.43 -2.97
N ARG A 31 -3.55 -17.21 -2.55
CA ARG A 31 -4.01 -17.24 -1.15
C ARG A 31 -2.92 -17.71 -0.20
N GLN A 32 -2.15 -18.74 -0.57
CA GLN A 32 -1.05 -19.22 0.26
C GLN A 32 0.02 -18.14 0.47
N ALA A 33 0.36 -17.37 -0.56
CA ALA A 33 1.27 -16.23 -0.42
C ALA A 33 0.70 -15.19 0.56
N ALA A 34 -0.56 -14.77 0.37
CA ALA A 34 -1.23 -13.79 1.23
C ALA A 34 -1.37 -14.26 2.69
N GLN A 35 -1.56 -15.57 2.92
CA GLN A 35 -1.58 -16.16 4.25
C GLN A 35 -0.23 -16.09 4.95
N LEU A 36 0.87 -16.30 4.20
CA LEU A 36 2.23 -16.19 4.75
C LEU A 36 2.56 -14.75 5.15
N GLU A 37 2.10 -13.76 4.39
CA GLU A 37 2.21 -12.34 4.76
C GLU A 37 1.39 -12.02 6.01
N LEU A 38 0.13 -12.47 6.05
CA LEU A 38 -0.75 -12.28 7.21
C LEU A 38 -0.11 -12.87 8.47
N ALA A 39 0.44 -14.09 8.39
CA ALA A 39 1.11 -14.75 9.50
C ALA A 39 2.35 -14.00 10.01
N ASN A 40 2.92 -13.13 9.17
CA ASN A 40 4.05 -12.25 9.50
C ASN A 40 3.63 -10.82 9.87
N GLY A 41 2.34 -10.58 10.12
CA GLY A 41 1.85 -9.31 10.64
C GLY A 41 1.58 -8.24 9.58
N ALA A 42 1.48 -8.61 8.30
CA ALA A 42 1.23 -7.65 7.22
C ALA A 42 -0.08 -6.87 7.40
N LEU A 43 -1.15 -7.51 7.90
CA LEU A 43 -2.39 -6.80 8.21
C LEU A 43 -2.19 -5.78 9.34
N GLU A 44 -1.45 -6.17 10.38
CA GLU A 44 -1.31 -5.36 11.58
C GLU A 44 -0.50 -4.10 11.26
N GLN A 45 0.52 -4.27 10.42
CA GLN A 45 1.26 -3.19 9.80
C GLN A 45 0.36 -2.28 8.95
N ALA A 46 -0.43 -2.83 8.03
CA ALA A 46 -1.29 -2.02 7.16
C ALA A 46 -2.31 -1.19 7.95
N LEU A 47 -2.80 -1.75 9.06
CA LEU A 47 -3.66 -1.04 10.00
C LEU A 47 -2.92 0.09 10.74
N ASP A 48 -1.63 -0.08 11.08
CA ASP A 48 -0.82 0.95 11.75
C ASP A 48 -0.51 2.10 10.79
N GLU A 49 -0.04 1.77 9.59
CA GLU A 49 0.26 2.75 8.54
C GLU A 49 -0.99 3.52 8.11
N GLY A 50 -2.11 2.81 7.92
CA GLY A 50 -3.38 3.45 7.58
C GLY A 50 -3.87 4.41 8.68
N ALA A 51 -3.67 4.05 9.96
CA ALA A 51 -4.01 4.93 11.07
C ALA A 51 -3.10 6.16 11.12
N GLU A 52 -1.80 5.99 10.92
CA GLU A 52 -0.83 7.08 10.88
C GLU A 52 -1.14 8.09 9.76
N ILE A 53 -1.43 7.59 8.55
CA ILE A 53 -1.86 8.43 7.42
C ILE A 53 -3.15 9.19 7.75
N ALA A 54 -4.14 8.51 8.33
CA ALA A 54 -5.41 9.13 8.69
C ALA A 54 -5.24 10.22 9.76
N VAL A 55 -4.38 9.99 10.76
CA VAL A 55 -4.01 11.00 11.75
C VAL A 55 -3.36 12.20 11.07
N SER A 56 -2.30 11.98 10.29
CA SER A 56 -1.57 13.06 9.62
C SER A 56 -2.49 13.94 8.76
N ALA A 57 -3.40 13.32 8.02
CA ALA A 57 -4.37 14.02 7.17
C ALA A 57 -5.47 14.77 7.94
N SER A 58 -5.82 14.31 9.15
CA SER A 58 -6.98 14.81 9.90
C SER A 58 -6.61 15.74 11.06
N LEU A 59 -5.35 15.73 11.50
CA LEU A 59 -4.93 16.37 12.74
C LEU A 59 -5.20 17.88 12.74
N GLY A 60 -4.82 18.58 11.67
CA GLY A 60 -5.02 20.03 11.56
C GLY A 60 -6.49 20.44 11.60
N ALA A 61 -7.37 19.66 10.96
CA ALA A 61 -8.81 19.91 11.01
C ALA A 61 -9.38 19.68 12.42
N LEU A 62 -8.97 18.60 13.09
CA LEU A 62 -9.40 18.29 14.45
C LEU A 62 -8.94 19.34 15.46
N GLU A 63 -7.69 19.79 15.38
CA GLU A 63 -7.15 20.85 16.25
C GLU A 63 -7.87 22.20 16.02
N ASN A 64 -8.19 22.51 14.76
CA ASN A 64 -8.99 23.68 14.41
C ASN A 64 -10.40 23.61 15.01
N ASP A 65 -11.08 22.48 14.88
CA ASP A 65 -12.44 22.29 15.43
C ASP A 65 -12.47 22.34 16.97
N LEU A 66 -11.40 21.87 17.62
CA LEU A 66 -11.25 21.94 19.07
C LEU A 66 -10.75 23.31 19.56
N GLY A 67 -10.28 24.16 18.65
CA GLY A 67 -9.66 25.45 18.98
C GLY A 67 -8.37 25.35 19.80
N ARG A 68 -7.68 24.19 19.75
CA ARG A 68 -6.42 23.95 20.46
C ARG A 68 -5.62 22.81 19.84
N LEU A 69 -4.32 22.81 20.10
CA LEU A 69 -3.44 21.68 19.77
C LEU A 69 -3.75 20.45 20.63
N LEU A 70 -3.51 19.28 20.06
CA LEU A 70 -3.60 18.00 20.75
C LEU A 70 -2.25 17.68 21.41
N SER A 71 -2.31 17.14 22.63
CA SER A 71 -1.15 16.53 23.28
C SER A 71 -0.79 15.20 22.62
N ASP A 72 0.44 14.72 22.83
CA ASP A 72 0.89 13.43 22.26
C ASP A 72 0.03 12.25 22.71
N ALA A 73 -0.45 12.28 23.96
CA ALA A 73 -1.37 11.28 24.48
C ALA A 73 -2.72 11.29 23.74
N GLU A 74 -3.20 12.47 23.36
CA GLU A 74 -4.45 12.60 22.59
C GLU A 74 -4.24 12.18 21.13
N LYS A 75 -3.10 12.52 20.52
CA LYS A 75 -2.73 12.04 19.17
C LYS A 75 -2.68 10.52 19.12
N ALA A 76 -2.12 9.88 20.15
CA ALA A 76 -2.13 8.42 20.27
C ALA A 76 -3.56 7.87 20.37
N GLN A 77 -4.45 8.50 21.14
CA GLN A 77 -5.86 8.11 21.21
C GLN A 77 -6.60 8.26 19.87
N VAL A 78 -6.31 9.32 19.11
CA VAL A 78 -6.87 9.52 17.76
C VAL A 78 -6.36 8.45 16.80
N SER A 79 -5.07 8.11 16.85
CA SER A 79 -4.49 7.00 16.08
C SER A 79 -5.19 5.68 16.39
N ASP A 80 -5.39 5.36 17.68
CA ASP A 80 -6.12 4.18 18.12
C ASP A 80 -7.57 4.13 17.61
N VAL A 81 -8.24 5.28 17.51
CA VAL A 81 -9.59 5.38 16.95
C VAL A 81 -9.56 5.01 15.47
N PHE A 82 -8.65 5.58 14.68
CA PHE A 82 -8.52 5.24 13.26
C PHE A 82 -8.13 3.78 13.05
N ARG A 83 -7.16 3.26 13.81
CA ARG A 83 -6.75 1.85 13.76
C ARG A 83 -7.91 0.91 14.00
N ARG A 84 -8.71 1.15 15.06
CA ARG A 84 -9.92 0.34 15.35
C ARG A 84 -10.98 0.46 14.27
N ALA A 85 -11.19 1.65 13.72
CA ALA A 85 -12.13 1.85 12.63
C ALA A 85 -11.69 1.08 11.37
N LEU A 86 -10.41 1.13 11.01
CA LEU A 86 -9.85 0.36 9.91
C LEU A 86 -9.97 -1.15 10.15
N ALA A 87 -9.66 -1.63 11.35
CA ALA A 87 -9.76 -3.06 11.71
C ALA A 87 -11.19 -3.61 11.63
N SER A 88 -12.21 -2.75 11.73
CA SER A 88 -13.61 -3.15 11.54
C SER A 88 -13.96 -3.44 10.07
N ILE A 89 -13.15 -2.95 9.12
CA ILE A 89 -13.34 -3.08 7.67
C ILE A 89 -12.34 -4.09 7.10
N LEU A 90 -11.07 -3.96 7.47
CA LEU A 90 -9.96 -4.74 6.97
C LEU A 90 -9.70 -5.93 7.90
N THR A 91 -10.52 -6.96 7.77
CA THR A 91 -10.36 -8.22 8.52
C THR A 91 -9.27 -9.09 7.89
N ALA A 92 -8.79 -10.10 8.62
CA ALA A 92 -7.86 -11.10 8.10
C ALA A 92 -8.35 -11.79 6.81
N GLU A 93 -9.64 -12.12 6.74
CA GLU A 93 -10.24 -12.72 5.56
C GLU A 93 -10.24 -11.74 4.38
N VAL A 94 -10.68 -10.50 4.60
CA VAL A 94 -10.66 -9.45 3.57
C VAL A 94 -9.23 -9.19 3.10
N TRP A 95 -8.25 -9.15 4.00
CA TRP A 95 -6.85 -9.00 3.66
C TRP A 95 -6.37 -10.12 2.73
N ILE A 96 -6.55 -11.38 3.14
CA ILE A 96 -6.14 -12.54 2.33
C ILE A 96 -6.79 -12.46 0.94
N ASP A 97 -8.10 -12.20 0.88
CA ASP A 97 -8.84 -12.15 -0.39
C ASP A 97 -8.34 -11.04 -1.31
N ARG A 98 -8.08 -9.84 -0.77
CA ARG A 98 -7.60 -8.70 -1.54
C ARG A 98 -6.15 -8.87 -1.98
N SER A 99 -5.27 -9.30 -1.08
CA SER A 99 -3.86 -9.56 -1.41
C SER A 99 -3.72 -10.69 -2.42
N ALA A 100 -4.47 -11.79 -2.27
CA ALA A 100 -4.48 -12.88 -3.24
C ALA A 100 -4.95 -12.42 -4.63
N ALA A 101 -5.96 -11.54 -4.71
CA ALA A 101 -6.40 -10.98 -5.98
C ALA A 101 -5.32 -10.13 -6.66
N VAL A 102 -4.57 -9.32 -5.90
CA VAL A 102 -3.42 -8.55 -6.41
C VAL A 102 -2.33 -9.48 -6.92
N TYR A 103 -1.99 -10.52 -6.16
CA TYR A 103 -1.01 -11.51 -6.59
C TYR A 103 -1.41 -12.22 -7.89
N ALA A 104 -2.65 -12.70 -7.96
CA ALA A 104 -3.17 -13.39 -9.14
C ALA A 104 -3.27 -12.49 -10.39
N SER A 105 -3.36 -11.15 -10.24
CA SER A 105 -3.36 -10.24 -11.39
C SER A 105 -1.97 -9.96 -11.97
N HIS A 106 -0.90 -10.28 -11.23
CA HIS A 106 0.47 -9.94 -11.62
C HIS A 106 1.39 -11.14 -11.81
N LEU A 107 1.08 -12.29 -11.19
CA LEU A 107 1.94 -13.46 -11.19
C LEU A 107 1.25 -14.69 -11.78
N SER A 108 2.05 -15.54 -12.42
CA SER A 108 1.63 -16.88 -12.84
C SER A 108 1.64 -17.86 -11.66
N VAL A 109 1.00 -19.02 -11.84
CA VAL A 109 0.99 -20.11 -10.85
C VAL A 109 2.40 -20.54 -10.45
N GLU A 110 3.31 -20.69 -11.43
CA GLU A 110 4.71 -21.07 -11.17
C GLU A 110 5.42 -20.02 -10.30
N GLN A 111 5.31 -18.75 -10.66
CA GLN A 111 5.91 -17.65 -9.88
C GLN A 111 5.34 -17.55 -8.46
N LEU A 112 4.04 -17.82 -8.28
CA LEU A 112 3.43 -17.84 -6.95
C LEU A 112 3.91 -19.02 -6.13
N ASN A 113 4.08 -20.19 -6.73
CA ASN A 113 4.65 -21.35 -6.04
C ASN A 113 6.10 -21.09 -5.61
N ASP A 114 6.91 -20.46 -6.47
CA ASP A 114 8.26 -20.03 -6.13
C ASP A 114 8.27 -19.01 -5.00
N LEU A 115 7.36 -18.03 -5.04
CA LEU A 115 7.20 -17.03 -3.97
C LEU A 115 6.82 -17.69 -2.63
N VAL A 116 5.85 -18.61 -2.65
CA VAL A 116 5.44 -19.37 -1.47
C VAL A 116 6.61 -20.20 -0.92
N ALA A 117 7.38 -20.85 -1.79
CA ALA A 117 8.57 -21.60 -1.39
C ALA A 117 9.63 -20.69 -0.76
N PHE A 118 9.88 -19.51 -1.36
CA PHE A 118 10.78 -18.52 -0.80
C PHE A 118 10.29 -18.02 0.56
N TYR A 119 9.04 -17.58 0.68
CA TYR A 119 8.46 -17.12 1.94
C TYR A 119 8.50 -18.17 3.04
N ARG A 120 8.43 -19.47 2.72
CA ARG A 120 8.60 -20.55 3.70
C ARG A 120 10.06 -20.79 4.13
N SER A 121 11.04 -20.28 3.40
CA SER A 121 12.45 -20.38 3.78
C SER A 121 12.79 -19.46 4.96
N GLU A 122 13.90 -19.74 5.65
CA GLU A 122 14.40 -18.90 6.74
C GLU A 122 14.64 -17.45 6.29
N SER A 123 15.26 -17.27 5.12
CA SER A 123 15.49 -15.94 4.55
C SER A 123 14.20 -15.23 4.15
N GLY A 124 13.21 -15.96 3.62
CA GLY A 124 11.92 -15.39 3.27
C GLY A 124 11.12 -14.93 4.48
N GLN A 125 11.10 -15.73 5.56
CA GLN A 125 10.50 -15.33 6.83
C GLN A 125 11.23 -14.11 7.43
N ALA A 126 12.57 -14.07 7.36
CA ALA A 126 13.33 -12.93 7.82
C ALA A 126 12.97 -11.65 7.04
N VAL A 127 12.83 -11.72 5.71
CA VAL A 127 12.42 -10.59 4.87
C VAL A 127 11.00 -10.15 5.21
N LEU A 128 10.04 -11.09 5.30
CA LEU A 128 8.65 -10.78 5.66
C LEU A 128 8.57 -10.07 7.02
N GLY A 129 9.35 -10.51 8.00
CA GLY A 129 9.39 -9.91 9.34
C GLY A 129 9.97 -8.50 9.40
N ILE A 130 10.73 -8.06 8.40
CA ILE A 130 11.37 -6.73 8.39
C ILE A 130 10.86 -5.80 7.28
N GLN A 131 9.99 -6.26 6.38
CA GLN A 131 9.62 -5.44 5.21
C GLN A 131 9.02 -4.09 5.63
N ALA A 132 8.24 -4.11 6.71
CA ALA A 132 7.61 -2.95 7.31
C ALA A 132 8.61 -1.93 7.84
N SER A 133 9.52 -2.41 8.70
CA SER A 133 10.56 -1.57 9.28
C SER A 133 11.48 -1.05 8.19
N LEU A 134 11.79 -1.86 7.17
CA LEU A 134 12.65 -1.44 6.08
C LEU A 134 12.06 -0.25 5.31
N ALA A 135 10.78 -0.30 4.95
CA ALA A 135 10.12 0.82 4.26
C ALA A 135 10.08 2.09 5.13
N ARG A 136 9.75 1.94 6.42
CA ARG A 136 9.73 3.06 7.38
C ARG A 136 11.12 3.66 7.59
N ASP A 137 12.13 2.83 7.80
CA ASP A 137 13.51 3.25 8.03
C ASP A 137 14.08 3.94 6.79
N LEU A 138 13.73 3.48 5.59
CA LEU A 138 14.08 4.15 4.33
C LEU A 138 13.36 5.49 4.18
N SER A 139 12.09 5.59 4.56
CA SER A 139 11.35 6.87 4.55
C SER A 139 11.99 7.86 5.52
N ALA A 140 12.27 7.44 6.77
CA ALA A 140 12.91 8.28 7.77
C ALA A 140 14.31 8.74 7.34
N ALA A 141 15.07 7.87 6.66
CA ALA A 141 16.36 8.23 6.08
C ALA A 141 16.22 9.28 4.96
N ALA A 142 15.17 9.18 4.14
CA ALA A 142 14.89 10.17 3.11
C ALA A 142 14.45 11.52 3.71
N ASP A 143 13.61 11.50 4.74
CA ASP A 143 13.19 12.72 5.46
C ASP A 143 14.38 13.42 6.10
N ALA A 144 15.26 12.66 6.79
CA ALA A 144 16.48 13.21 7.36
C ALA A 144 17.38 13.87 6.30
N LEU A 145 17.51 13.24 5.13
CA LEU A 145 18.27 13.81 4.02
C LEU A 145 17.65 15.12 3.51
N LEU A 146 16.32 15.19 3.41
CA LEU A 146 15.62 16.42 3.02
C LEU A 146 15.81 17.53 4.06
N ASP A 147 15.72 17.22 5.35
CA ASP A 147 15.94 18.17 6.44
C ASP A 147 17.38 18.72 6.41
N GLU A 148 18.38 17.86 6.20
CA GLU A 148 19.78 18.26 6.05
C GLU A 148 20.01 19.20 4.86
N ASN A 149 19.20 19.08 3.81
CA ASN A 149 19.32 19.83 2.56
C ASN A 149 18.21 20.86 2.35
N GLN A 150 17.40 21.15 3.39
CA GLN A 150 16.14 21.89 3.27
C GLN A 150 16.32 23.25 2.60
N HIS A 151 17.38 23.98 2.97
CA HIS A 151 17.62 25.32 2.45
C HIS A 151 17.97 25.31 0.96
N GLY A 152 18.90 24.45 0.54
CA GLY A 152 19.29 24.34 -0.87
C GLY A 152 18.15 23.80 -1.74
N PHE A 153 17.35 22.88 -1.20
CA PHE A 153 16.15 22.38 -1.86
C PHE A 153 15.10 23.47 -2.04
N ALA A 154 14.80 24.27 -1.01
CA ALA A 154 13.84 25.36 -1.09
C ALA A 154 14.27 26.44 -2.11
N GLU A 155 15.55 26.85 -2.08
CA GLU A 155 16.09 27.82 -3.03
C GLU A 155 15.99 27.34 -4.48
N GLN A 156 16.28 26.06 -4.71
CA GLN A 156 16.13 25.45 -6.02
C GLN A 156 14.66 25.42 -6.47
N VAL A 157 13.74 25.00 -5.59
CA VAL A 157 12.30 24.97 -5.89
C VAL A 157 11.77 26.37 -6.20
N ASP A 158 12.14 27.39 -5.43
CA ASP A 158 11.72 28.76 -5.69
C ASP A 158 12.26 29.30 -7.01
N THR A 159 13.51 28.96 -7.35
CA THR A 159 14.11 29.32 -8.64
C THR A 159 13.34 28.69 -9.80
N GLU A 160 13.08 27.39 -9.74
CA GLU A 160 12.34 26.67 -10.79
C GLU A 160 10.88 27.16 -10.91
N LEU A 161 10.22 27.45 -9.79
CA LEU A 161 8.87 28.00 -9.79
C LEU A 161 8.81 29.42 -10.36
N ALA A 162 9.79 30.27 -10.05
CA ALA A 162 9.89 31.62 -10.62
C ALA A 162 10.12 31.60 -12.14
N GLU A 163 10.89 30.63 -12.65
CA GLU A 163 11.08 30.43 -14.09
C GLU A 163 9.80 29.94 -14.79
N LEU A 164 9.07 29.02 -14.17
CA LEU A 164 7.83 28.46 -14.71
C LEU A 164 6.65 29.42 -14.63
N PHE A 165 6.58 30.24 -13.59
CA PHE A 165 5.47 31.14 -13.31
C PHE A 165 5.98 32.59 -13.12
N PRO A 166 6.12 33.37 -14.22
CA PRO A 166 6.52 34.77 -14.14
C PRO A 166 5.52 35.56 -13.27
N GLY A 167 5.94 35.96 -12.07
CA GLY A 167 5.12 36.62 -11.05
C GLY A 167 4.99 35.86 -9.72
N TYR A 168 5.45 34.62 -9.65
CA TYR A 168 5.62 33.88 -8.39
C TYR A 168 6.63 34.61 -7.48
N GLY A 169 6.28 34.79 -6.19
CA GLY A 169 7.11 35.49 -5.21
C GLY A 169 6.97 37.03 -5.20
N LEU A 170 6.05 37.61 -5.98
CA LEU A 170 5.71 39.02 -5.87
C LEU A 170 4.64 39.20 -4.77
N ASP A 171 5.06 39.77 -3.63
CA ASP A 171 4.15 40.23 -2.58
C ASP A 171 3.05 41.12 -3.18
N GLU A 172 1.78 40.76 -2.99
CA GLU A 172 0.67 41.71 -3.05
C GLU A 172 0.76 42.64 -1.84
N GLY A 173 1.63 43.65 -1.91
CA GLY A 173 1.91 44.54 -0.80
C GLY A 173 2.32 45.94 -1.22
N GLY A 174 1.33 46.76 -1.64
CA GLY A 174 1.46 48.21 -1.54
C GLY A 174 1.13 49.03 -2.80
N SER A 175 -0.10 48.96 -3.31
CA SER A 175 -0.70 50.16 -3.91
C SER A 175 -1.29 51.01 -2.77
N ASP A 176 -0.46 51.90 -2.24
CA ASP A 176 -0.87 53.01 -1.38
C ASP A 176 -1.60 54.04 -2.26
N ASP A 177 -2.92 53.86 -2.39
CA ASP A 177 -3.84 54.87 -2.91
C ASP A 177 -4.60 55.46 -1.71
N GLY A 178 -4.23 56.68 -1.31
CA GLY A 178 -4.91 57.47 -0.27
C GLY A 178 -4.20 58.76 0.12
#